data_AF-A0A376SAQ1-F1
#
_entry.id   AF-A0A376SAQ1-F1
#
_cell.length_a   1.000
_cell.length_b   1.000
_cell.length_c   1.000
_cell.angle_alpha   90.00
_cell.angle_beta   90.00
_cell.angle_gamma   90.00
#
_symmetry.space_group_name_H-M   'P 1'
#
loop_
_entity.id
_entity.type
_entity.pdbx_description
1 polymer ?
#
loop_
_entity_poly.entity_id
_entity_poly.type
_entity_poly.pdbx_seq_one_letter_code
_entity_poly.pdbx_strand_id
1 'polypeptide(L)'
;MYTALLEPGDTVLGMNLAHGGHLTHGSPVNFSGKLYNIVPYGIDASGHIDYADLEKQAKEHKPKMIIGASLHIPGVVDWAKMREIADSIRCLPFR
;
A
#
# COMPACT_ATOMS: atom_id res chain seq x y z
N MET A 1 15.06 2.64 0.56
CA MET A 1 13.98 3.63 0.32
C MET A 1 13.03 3.71 1.52
N TYR A 2 12.43 2.60 1.98
CA TYR A 2 11.68 2.58 3.25
C TYR A 2 12.44 3.21 4.43
N THR A 3 13.69 2.80 4.64
CA THR A 3 14.55 3.27 5.75
C THR A 3 14.92 4.76 5.71
N ALA A 4 14.63 5.46 4.61
CA ALA A 4 14.89 6.90 4.49
C ALA A 4 13.69 7.74 4.96
N LEU A 5 12.49 7.15 5.03
CA LEU A 5 11.23 7.85 5.29
C LEU A 5 10.41 7.20 6.41
N LEU A 6 10.79 6.00 6.85
CA LEU A 6 10.06 5.18 7.82
C LEU A 6 11.02 4.62 8.86
N GLU A 7 10.54 4.57 10.09
CA GLU A 7 11.20 3.91 11.21
C GLU A 7 10.65 2.49 11.38
N PRO A 8 11.45 1.53 11.86
CA PRO A 8 10.94 0.20 12.19
C PRO A 8 9.72 0.27 13.11
N GLY A 9 8.66 -0.47 12.78
CA GLY A 9 7.38 -0.44 13.47
C GLY A 9 6.35 0.50 12.85
N ASP A 10 6.75 1.41 11.96
CA ASP A 10 5.78 2.26 11.24
C ASP A 10 4.81 1.42 10.41
N THR A 11 3.56 1.87 10.34
CA THR A 11 2.53 1.23 9.52
C THR A 11 2.65 1.65 8.06
N VAL A 12 2.60 0.67 7.17
CA VAL A 12 2.64 0.86 5.72
C VAL A 12 1.51 0.08 5.07
N LEU A 13 0.81 0.72 4.14
CA LEU A 13 -0.19 0.07 3.30
C LEU A 13 0.46 -0.43 2.01
N GLY A 14 0.37 -1.73 1.77
CA GLY A 14 0.99 -2.41 0.63
C GLY A 14 0.02 -3.36 -0.06
N MET A 15 0.19 -3.54 -1.37
CA MET A 15 -0.68 -4.48 -2.10
C MET A 15 -0.38 -5.93 -1.68
N ASN A 16 -1.44 -6.70 -1.46
CA ASN A 16 -1.35 -8.12 -1.14
C ASN A 16 -0.62 -8.90 -2.25
N LEU A 17 0.35 -9.74 -1.87
CA LEU A 17 1.12 -10.59 -2.78
C LEU A 17 0.21 -11.51 -3.62
N ALA A 18 -0.87 -12.04 -3.03
CA ALA A 18 -1.83 -12.90 -3.74
C ALA A 18 -2.63 -12.16 -4.83
N HIS A 19 -2.68 -10.82 -4.77
CA HIS A 19 -3.46 -9.96 -5.68
C HIS A 19 -2.56 -9.12 -6.60
N GLY A 20 -1.31 -9.55 -6.82
CA GLY A 20 -0.37 -8.89 -7.75
C GLY A 20 0.63 -7.93 -7.09
N GLY A 21 0.69 -7.87 -5.75
CA GLY A 21 1.74 -7.17 -5.02
C GLY A 21 3.13 -7.78 -5.24
N HIS A 22 4.20 -7.04 -4.92
CA HIS A 22 5.57 -7.53 -4.96
C HIS A 22 6.04 -7.96 -3.56
N LEU A 23 7.07 -8.80 -3.49
CA LEU A 23 7.68 -9.20 -2.22
C LEU A 23 8.10 -8.00 -1.37
N THR A 24 8.49 -6.87 -2.00
CA THR A 24 8.89 -5.63 -1.32
C THR A 24 7.72 -4.78 -0.82
N HIS A 25 6.47 -5.18 -1.04
CA HIS A 25 5.30 -4.44 -0.55
C HIS A 25 4.84 -4.94 0.82
N GLY A 26 5.78 -5.52 1.58
CA GLY A 26 5.50 -5.94 2.94
C GLY A 26 5.16 -7.42 3.11
N SER A 27 5.58 -8.28 2.17
CA SER A 27 5.51 -9.73 2.41
C SER A 27 6.27 -10.09 3.69
N PRO A 28 5.70 -10.92 4.61
CA PRO A 28 6.30 -11.23 5.90
C PRO A 28 7.64 -11.98 5.79
N VAL A 29 7.92 -12.58 4.64
CA VAL A 29 9.20 -13.24 4.36
C VAL A 29 10.29 -12.25 3.91
N ASN A 30 9.94 -11.00 3.59
CA ASN A 30 10.87 -9.96 3.15
C ASN A 30 11.21 -8.98 4.29
N PHE A 31 12.35 -8.31 4.19
CA PHE A 31 12.84 -7.30 5.14
C PHE A 31 11.80 -6.21 5.45
N SER A 32 11.04 -5.76 4.45
CA SER A 32 9.95 -4.80 4.63
C SER A 32 8.83 -5.33 5.53
N GLY A 33 8.45 -6.61 5.41
CA GLY A 33 7.42 -7.22 6.26
C GLY A 33 7.92 -7.62 7.64
N LYS A 34 9.25 -7.73 7.84
CA LYS A 34 9.86 -7.98 9.15
C LYS A 34 10.06 -6.70 9.96
N LEU A 35 10.26 -5.56 9.31
CA LEU A 35 10.58 -4.30 9.97
C LEU A 35 9.40 -3.35 10.16
N TYR A 36 8.38 -3.41 9.30
CA TYR A 36 7.25 -2.48 9.33
C TYR A 36 5.95 -3.23 9.58
N ASN A 37 4.95 -2.55 10.11
CA ASN A 37 3.62 -3.10 10.26
C ASN A 37 2.87 -2.96 8.92
N ILE A 38 2.68 -4.08 8.23
CA ILE A 38 2.12 -4.06 6.87
C ILE A 38 0.63 -4.35 6.93
N VAL A 39 -0.16 -3.38 6.45
CA VAL A 39 -1.60 -3.56 6.24
C VAL A 39 -1.82 -3.81 4.75
N PRO A 40 -2.25 -5.02 4.36
CA PRO A 40 -2.47 -5.33 2.96
C PRO A 40 -3.76 -4.68 2.44
N TYR A 41 -3.73 -4.15 1.22
CA TYR A 41 -4.94 -3.82 0.45
C TYR A 41 -5.02 -4.70 -0.81
N GLY A 42 -6.23 -4.83 -1.36
CA GLY A 42 -6.54 -5.79 -2.42
C GLY A 42 -7.06 -5.21 -3.73
N ILE A 43 -7.62 -6.11 -4.53
CA ILE A 43 -8.35 -5.81 -5.76
C ILE A 43 -9.83 -6.12 -5.58
N ASP A 44 -10.67 -5.46 -6.35
CA ASP A 44 -12.10 -5.72 -6.44
C ASP A 44 -12.39 -6.95 -7.33
N ALA A 45 -13.68 -7.30 -7.45
CA ALA A 45 -14.12 -8.42 -8.28
C ALA A 45 -13.85 -8.23 -9.79
N SER A 46 -13.56 -7.00 -10.24
CA SER A 46 -13.18 -6.68 -11.61
C SER A 46 -11.68 -6.80 -11.87
N GLY A 47 -10.89 -7.04 -10.83
CA GLY A 47 -9.44 -7.18 -10.91
C GLY A 47 -8.68 -5.86 -10.81
N HIS A 48 -9.36 -4.75 -10.50
CA HIS A 48 -8.74 -3.44 -10.28
C HIS A 48 -8.49 -3.19 -8.80
N ILE A 49 -7.64 -2.23 -8.46
CA ILE A 49 -7.40 -1.83 -7.06
C ILE A 49 -8.73 -1.42 -6.41
N ASP A 50 -9.03 -1.99 -5.25
CA ASP A 50 -10.19 -1.57 -4.45
C ASP A 50 -9.83 -0.29 -3.68
N TYR A 51 -10.11 0.86 -4.29
CA TYR A 51 -9.85 2.16 -3.66
C TYR A 51 -10.75 2.43 -2.44
N ALA A 52 -11.92 1.78 -2.36
CA ALA A 52 -12.82 1.97 -1.21
C ALA A 52 -12.26 1.24 0.02
N ASP A 53 -11.78 0.01 -0.16
CA ASP A 53 -11.06 -0.70 0.90
C ASP A 53 -9.75 0.03 1.23
N LEU A 54 -8.96 0.44 0.23
CA LEU A 54 -7.73 1.22 0.44
C LEU A 54 -7.98 2.47 1.31
N GLU A 55 -9.02 3.25 1.00
CA GLU A 55 -9.37 4.45 1.76
C GLU A 55 -9.80 4.11 3.19
N LYS A 56 -10.60 3.06 3.37
CA LYS A 56 -11.04 2.58 4.68
C LYS A 56 -9.83 2.18 5.54
N GLN A 57 -8.95 1.33 5.00
CA GLN A 57 -7.74 0.89 5.68
C GLN A 57 -6.81 2.08 6.01
N ALA A 58 -6.67 3.03 5.09
CA ALA A 58 -5.88 4.23 5.28
C ALA A 58 -6.40 5.08 6.46
N LYS A 59 -7.72 5.27 6.57
CA LYS A 59 -8.34 6.01 7.68
C LYS A 59 -8.24 5.28 9.02
N GLU A 60 -8.40 3.96 9.01
CA GLU A 60 -8.36 3.11 10.20
C GLU A 60 -6.94 3.02 10.78
N HIS A 61 -5.97 2.69 9.92
CA HIS A 61 -4.61 2.37 10.35
C HIS A 61 -3.63 3.54 10.28
N LYS A 62 -4.01 4.66 9.63
CA LYS A 62 -3.21 5.89 9.49
C LYS A 62 -1.75 5.58 9.14
N PRO A 63 -1.49 4.89 8.03
CA PRO A 63 -0.14 4.53 7.63
C PRO A 63 0.72 5.79 7.43
N LYS A 64 2.03 5.66 7.57
CA LYS A 64 2.95 6.71 7.12
C LYS A 64 3.22 6.67 5.62
N MET A 65 2.94 5.55 4.97
CA MET A 65 3.16 5.35 3.54
C MET A 65 2.13 4.41 2.91
N ILE A 66 1.70 4.75 1.70
CA ILE A 66 0.90 3.87 0.83
C ILE A 66 1.73 3.54 -0.42
N ILE A 67 1.93 2.26 -0.70
CA ILE A 67 2.69 1.78 -1.85
C ILE A 67 1.71 1.43 -2.98
N GLY A 68 1.77 2.15 -4.10
CA GLY A 68 0.87 1.98 -5.25
C GLY A 68 1.37 1.05 -6.36
N ALA A 69 2.37 0.21 -6.10
CA ALA A 69 2.95 -0.65 -7.13
C ALA A 69 2.26 -2.04 -7.18
N SER A 70 1.92 -2.48 -8.38
CA SER A 70 1.46 -3.83 -8.69
C SER A 70 2.24 -4.36 -9.88
N LEU A 71 2.62 -5.63 -9.86
CA LEU A 71 3.34 -6.27 -10.96
C LEU A 71 2.42 -6.97 -11.97
N HIS A 72 1.16 -7.19 -11.62
CA HIS A 72 0.27 -8.08 -12.39
C HIS A 72 -1.16 -7.56 -12.58
N ILE A 73 -1.47 -6.31 -12.22
CA ILE A 73 -2.81 -5.78 -12.51
C ILE A 73 -2.88 -5.33 -13.97
N PRO A 74 -3.79 -5.90 -14.78
CA PRO A 74 -4.11 -5.37 -16.09
C PRO A 74 -4.93 -4.09 -15.90
N GLY A 75 -4.27 -2.96 -15.67
CA GLY A 75 -4.97 -1.71 -15.39
C GLY A 75 -4.02 -0.55 -15.11
N VAL A 76 -4.48 0.65 -15.43
CA VAL A 76 -3.79 1.88 -15.05
C VAL A 76 -4.10 2.14 -13.58
N VAL A 77 -3.08 2.17 -12.72
CA VAL A 77 -3.22 2.65 -11.34
C VAL A 77 -3.71 4.10 -11.39
N ASP A 78 -4.81 4.39 -10.70
CA ASP A 78 -5.34 5.74 -10.55
C ASP A 78 -4.53 6.47 -9.48
N TRP A 79 -3.40 7.04 -9.94
CA TRP A 79 -2.48 7.79 -9.11
C TRP A 79 -3.12 9.04 -8.50
N ALA A 80 -4.13 9.63 -9.16
CA ALA A 80 -4.84 10.80 -8.63
C ALA A 80 -5.64 10.38 -7.40
N LYS A 81 -6.39 9.28 -7.49
CA LYS A 81 -7.17 8.77 -6.37
C LYS A 81 -6.30 8.28 -5.21
N MET A 82 -5.18 7.61 -5.49
CA MET A 82 -4.22 7.25 -4.44
C MET A 82 -3.63 8.49 -3.75
N ARG A 83 -3.37 9.55 -4.52
CA ARG A 83 -2.87 10.81 -3.98
C ARG A 83 -3.90 11.49 -3.09
N GLU A 84 -5.16 11.55 -3.51
CA GLU A 84 -6.25 12.10 -2.71
C GLU A 84 -6.39 11.37 -1.36
N ILE A 85 -6.34 10.03 -1.39
CA ILE A 85 -6.41 9.21 -0.18
C ILE A 85 -5.20 9.51 0.73
N ALA A 86 -3.99 9.54 0.17
CA ALA A 86 -2.78 9.84 0.93
C ALA A 86 -2.81 11.23 1.56
N ASP A 87 -3.24 12.25 0.81
CA ASP A 87 -3.37 13.63 1.30
C ASP A 87 -4.45 13.71 2.40
N SER A 88 -5.55 12.95 2.29
CA SER A 88 -6.63 12.93 3.29
C SER A 88 -6.16 12.49 4.68
N ILE A 89 -5.13 11.64 4.75
CA ILE A 89 -4.53 11.14 6.00
C ILE A 89 -3.15 11.71 6.27
N ARG A 90 -2.67 12.66 5.45
CA ARG A 90 -1.32 13.25 5.51
C ARG A 90 -0.20 12.22 5.50
N CYS A 91 -0.30 11.19 4.67
CA CYS A 91 0.77 10.21 4.48
C CYS A 91 1.51 10.42 3.16
N LEU A 92 2.69 9.81 3.01
CA LEU A 92 3.46 9.89 1.77
C LEU A 92 2.92 8.88 0.73
N PRO A 93 2.50 9.31 -0.46
CA PRO A 93 2.21 8.40 -1.57
C PRO A 93 3.53 7.93 -2.19
N PHE A 94 3.73 6.63 -2.29
CA PHE A 94 4.92 6.04 -2.90
C PHE A 94 4.57 5.36 -4.22
N ARG A 95 5.20 5.83 -5.30
CA ARG A 95 5.07 5.30 -6.67
C ARG A 95 6.15 4.27 -6.96
#